data_AF-A0A1Q6X2L8-F1
#
_entry.id   AF-A0A1Q6X2L8-F1
#
_cell.length_a   1.000
_cell.length_b   1.000
_cell.length_c   1.000
_cell.angle_alpha   90.00
_cell.angle_beta   90.00
_cell.angle_gamma   90.00
#
_symmetry.space_group_name_H-M   'P 1'
#
loop_
_entity.id
_entity.type
_entity.pdbx_description
1 polymer ?
#
loop_
_entity_poly.entity_id
_entity_poly.type
_entity_poly.pdbx_seq_one_letter_code
_entity_poly.pdbx_strand_id
1 'polypeptide(L)'
;MFMENPSRREFLKSSLTVACSTSLGVCGAAELLTASPASSGVAPAPSPAPLPIKKGVLLDMLPAKLSYADRMKMARDVGFEVVQAPTTPDEHEAEEIRKAADGASVRIDSVMNMDHWQYPLSSSDPAVVEKSLAGMRTSLQNAKLWGSDAVLLVPAVVNPQTSYRDAWSRSQKEIRKLLRLAEELKIVIAIEEVWNKFLLSPLEMSAYIKEFQSPWIQAWFDVGNVLLYGYPQDWIRTLGKSIAKVHLKDFKRRENGYEWVNLGDGDVDWEA
;
A
#
# COMPACT_ATOMS: atom_id res chain seq x y z
N MET A 1 -10.37 9.42 -37.58
CA MET A 1 -11.76 9.73 -37.17
C MET A 1 -11.73 9.75 -35.65
N PHE A 2 -11.67 10.93 -35.06
CA PHE A 2 -11.50 11.12 -33.62
C PHE A 2 -12.83 10.81 -32.92
N MET A 3 -12.82 9.89 -31.96
CA MET A 3 -13.89 9.75 -30.97
C MET A 3 -13.39 10.45 -29.70
N GLU A 4 -13.97 11.61 -29.41
CA GLU A 4 -13.81 12.27 -28.11
C GLU A 4 -14.56 11.45 -27.05
N ASN A 5 -13.86 11.02 -26.00
CA ASN A 5 -14.49 10.49 -24.80
C ASN A 5 -15.06 11.66 -23.97
N PRO A 6 -16.31 11.57 -23.49
CA PRO A 6 -16.94 12.68 -22.78
C PRO A 6 -16.25 12.97 -21.46
N SER A 7 -16.02 14.27 -21.19
CA SER A 7 -15.40 14.73 -19.95
C SER A 7 -16.31 14.52 -18.73
N ARG A 8 -15.71 14.39 -17.54
CA ARG A 8 -16.32 14.18 -16.20
C ARG A 8 -17.49 15.13 -15.82
N ARG A 9 -17.77 16.16 -16.62
CA ARG A 9 -18.86 17.13 -16.38
C ARG A 9 -20.24 16.66 -16.88
N GLU A 10 -20.30 15.66 -17.76
CA GLU A 10 -21.59 15.16 -18.29
C GLU A 10 -22.22 14.05 -17.43
N PHE A 11 -21.42 13.32 -16.67
CA PHE A 11 -21.91 12.24 -15.78
C PHE A 11 -22.70 12.75 -14.56
N LEU A 12 -22.51 14.01 -14.17
CA LEU A 12 -23.19 14.63 -13.02
C LEU A 12 -24.51 15.35 -13.37
N LYS A 13 -24.92 15.37 -14.64
CA LYS A 13 -26.14 16.08 -15.08
C LYS A 13 -27.36 15.17 -15.30
N SER A 14 -27.25 13.84 -15.17
CA SER A 14 -28.32 12.89 -15.51
C SER A 14 -29.28 12.53 -14.37
N SER A 15 -29.19 13.12 -13.17
CA SER A 15 -29.99 12.67 -12.01
C SER A 15 -31.10 13.62 -11.54
N LEU A 16 -31.48 14.63 -12.31
CA LEU A 16 -32.60 15.51 -11.95
C LEU A 16 -33.42 15.82 -13.21
N THR A 17 -34.62 15.24 -13.32
CA THR A 17 -35.89 15.86 -13.80
C THR A 17 -36.90 14.76 -14.12
N VAL A 18 -37.92 14.58 -13.27
CA VAL A 18 -39.28 14.29 -13.75
C VAL A 18 -40.26 15.07 -12.86
N ALA A 19 -40.91 16.07 -13.46
CA ALA A 19 -42.03 16.78 -12.88
C ALA A 19 -43.19 16.84 -13.89
N CYS A 20 -44.39 16.56 -13.37
CA CYS A 20 -45.73 17.07 -13.74
C CYS A 20 -46.46 16.59 -14.99
N SER A 21 -47.69 16.08 -14.82
CA SER A 21 -48.98 16.84 -14.97
C SER A 21 -50.20 15.87 -15.09
N THR A 22 -51.19 15.91 -14.19
CA THR A 22 -52.49 16.65 -14.10
C THR A 22 -53.76 15.85 -14.50
N SER A 23 -54.56 15.53 -13.47
CA SER A 23 -56.03 15.61 -13.26
C SER A 23 -57.11 15.38 -14.37
N LEU A 24 -58.12 14.58 -13.95
CA LEU A 24 -59.60 14.68 -14.05
C LEU A 24 -60.36 14.28 -15.34
N GLY A 25 -61.27 13.29 -15.21
CA GLY A 25 -62.53 13.25 -15.98
C GLY A 25 -63.22 11.88 -16.23
N VAL A 26 -64.25 11.58 -15.41
CA VAL A 26 -65.55 10.91 -15.71
C VAL A 26 -65.69 9.37 -15.85
N CYS A 27 -66.53 8.85 -14.94
CA CYS A 27 -67.47 7.71 -14.88
C CYS A 27 -67.43 6.55 -15.90
N GLY A 28 -67.48 5.32 -15.36
CA GLY A 28 -67.99 4.12 -16.04
C GLY A 28 -67.69 2.84 -15.26
N ALA A 29 -68.73 2.21 -14.69
CA ALA A 29 -68.64 0.97 -13.94
C ALA A 29 -68.42 -0.25 -14.84
N ALA A 30 -67.45 -1.10 -14.51
CA ALA A 30 -67.45 -2.55 -14.77
C ALA A 30 -66.27 -3.20 -14.02
N GLU A 31 -66.57 -4.05 -13.03
CA GLU A 31 -65.62 -5.02 -12.47
C GLU A 31 -65.45 -6.18 -13.47
N LEU A 32 -64.22 -6.61 -13.76
CA LEU A 32 -63.76 -7.99 -13.58
C LEU A 32 -62.28 -8.17 -14.03
N LEU A 33 -61.48 -8.70 -13.08
CA LEU A 33 -60.26 -9.51 -13.26
C LEU A 33 -59.02 -8.83 -13.88
N THR A 34 -58.26 -8.10 -13.05
CA THR A 34 -56.83 -7.84 -13.28
C THR A 34 -55.98 -8.84 -12.49
N ALA A 35 -55.27 -9.71 -13.21
CA ALA A 35 -54.19 -10.50 -12.63
C ALA A 35 -53.00 -9.56 -12.36
N SER A 36 -52.64 -9.37 -11.09
CA SER A 36 -51.42 -8.66 -10.69
C SER A 36 -50.18 -9.45 -11.14
N PRO A 37 -49.24 -8.85 -11.89
CA PRO A 37 -47.92 -9.43 -12.01
C PRO A 37 -47.22 -9.24 -10.66
N ALA A 38 -46.89 -10.34 -9.99
CA ALA A 38 -46.04 -10.31 -8.82
C ALA A 38 -44.66 -9.76 -9.25
N SER A 39 -44.36 -8.53 -8.84
CA SER A 39 -43.03 -7.97 -8.92
C SER A 39 -42.13 -8.75 -7.96
N SER A 40 -41.33 -9.66 -8.50
CA SER A 40 -40.20 -10.24 -7.79
C SER A 40 -39.15 -9.14 -7.64
N GLY A 41 -39.29 -8.32 -6.61
CA GLY A 41 -38.26 -7.40 -6.17
C GLY A 41 -37.04 -8.20 -5.73
N VAL A 42 -36.04 -8.29 -6.60
CA VAL A 42 -34.70 -8.73 -6.21
C VAL A 42 -34.17 -7.67 -5.24
N ALA A 43 -34.14 -7.99 -3.95
CA ALA A 43 -33.53 -7.13 -2.96
C ALA A 43 -32.05 -6.91 -3.35
N PRO A 44 -31.55 -5.67 -3.32
CA PRO A 44 -30.14 -5.41 -3.60
C PRO A 44 -29.28 -6.22 -2.63
N ALA A 45 -28.29 -6.93 -3.16
CA ALA A 45 -27.33 -7.66 -2.34
C ALA A 45 -26.71 -6.70 -1.31
N PRO A 46 -26.55 -7.13 -0.05
CA PRO A 46 -25.93 -6.28 0.96
C PRO A 46 -24.53 -5.87 0.50
N SER A 47 -24.25 -4.57 0.49
CA SER A 47 -22.91 -4.06 0.22
C SER A 47 -21.93 -4.72 1.20
N PRO A 48 -20.79 -5.26 0.73
CA PRO A 48 -19.83 -5.89 1.61
C PRO A 48 -19.41 -4.90 2.70
N ALA A 49 -19.31 -5.41 3.93
CA ALA A 49 -18.82 -4.62 5.05
C ALA A 49 -17.43 -4.03 4.69
N PRO A 50 -17.13 -2.77 5.07
CA PRO A 50 -15.85 -2.16 4.76
C PRO A 50 -14.72 -3.08 5.23
N LEU A 51 -13.78 -3.40 4.34
CA LEU A 51 -12.58 -4.11 4.72
C LEU A 51 -11.85 -3.30 5.80
N PRO A 52 -11.24 -3.93 6.82
CA PRO A 52 -10.52 -3.23 7.89
C PRO A 52 -9.14 -2.71 7.40
N ILE A 53 -9.11 -2.06 6.24
CA ILE A 53 -7.93 -1.51 5.59
C ILE A 53 -7.98 0.01 5.73
N LYS A 54 -6.93 0.59 6.30
CA LYS A 54 -6.77 2.04 6.43
C LYS A 54 -6.02 2.58 5.24
N LYS A 55 -6.52 3.66 4.64
CA LYS A 55 -5.81 4.32 3.53
C LYS A 55 -4.68 5.18 4.08
N GLY A 56 -3.47 4.93 3.60
CA GLY A 56 -2.27 5.65 3.99
C GLY A 56 -1.68 6.51 2.87
N VAL A 57 -0.83 7.45 3.26
CA VAL A 57 0.00 8.24 2.34
C VAL A 57 1.44 8.30 2.85
N LEU A 58 2.42 8.33 1.94
CA LEU A 58 3.80 8.58 2.31
C LEU A 58 3.96 10.06 2.66
N LEU A 59 4.65 10.36 3.76
CA LEU A 59 4.90 11.73 4.21
C LEU A 59 5.57 12.59 3.12
N ASP A 60 6.41 11.97 2.30
CA ASP A 60 7.15 12.64 1.22
C ASP A 60 6.31 12.91 -0.04
N MET A 61 5.10 12.33 -0.15
CA MET A 61 4.13 12.71 -1.18
C MET A 61 3.42 14.02 -0.85
N LEU A 62 3.50 14.49 0.39
CA LEU A 62 2.91 15.74 0.84
C LEU A 62 3.87 16.91 0.57
N PRO A 63 3.38 18.12 0.26
CA PRO A 63 4.23 19.22 -0.20
C PRO A 63 5.37 19.56 0.77
N ALA A 64 6.62 19.45 0.30
CA ALA A 64 7.81 19.60 1.14
C ALA A 64 7.92 20.97 1.84
N LYS A 65 7.34 22.02 1.24
CA LYS A 65 7.32 23.39 1.77
C LYS A 65 6.43 23.59 3.01
N LEU A 66 5.54 22.63 3.30
CA LEU A 66 4.66 22.70 4.46
C LEU A 66 5.37 22.15 5.69
N SER A 67 5.03 22.71 6.86
CA SER A 67 5.41 22.17 8.16
C SER A 67 4.86 20.74 8.34
N TYR A 68 5.47 19.93 9.20
CA TYR A 68 4.93 18.60 9.51
C TYR A 68 3.48 18.67 10.00
N ALA A 69 3.14 19.67 10.83
CA ALA A 69 1.77 19.87 11.30
C ALA A 69 0.78 20.11 10.14
N ASP A 70 1.15 20.96 9.18
CA ASP A 70 0.31 21.24 8.01
C ASP A 70 0.21 20.04 7.06
N ARG A 71 1.29 19.27 6.91
CA ARG A 71 1.27 18.02 6.13
C ARG A 71 0.33 16.99 6.76
N MET A 72 0.43 16.74 8.07
CA MET A 72 -0.43 15.79 8.76
C MET A 72 -1.90 16.24 8.75
N LYS A 73 -2.16 17.53 8.93
CA LYS A 73 -3.49 18.12 8.74
C LYS A 73 -4.01 17.89 7.33
N MET A 74 -3.18 18.16 6.31
CA MET A 74 -3.55 17.93 4.91
C MET A 74 -3.89 16.46 4.65
N ALA A 75 -3.07 15.52 5.14
CA ALA A 75 -3.32 14.09 5.00
C ALA A 75 -4.71 13.70 5.54
N ARG A 76 -5.05 14.16 6.75
CA ARG A 76 -6.39 13.96 7.33
C ARG A 76 -7.49 14.59 6.48
N ASP A 77 -7.31 15.86 6.12
CA ASP A 77 -8.36 16.66 5.46
C ASP A 77 -8.67 16.11 4.05
N VAL A 78 -7.71 15.46 3.37
CA VAL A 78 -7.94 14.75 2.09
C VAL A 78 -8.42 13.30 2.25
N GLY A 79 -8.56 12.82 3.49
CA GLY A 79 -9.16 11.52 3.80
C GLY A 79 -8.19 10.34 3.92
N PHE A 80 -6.89 10.59 4.13
CA PHE A 80 -5.96 9.56 4.59
C PHE A 80 -6.07 9.39 6.11
N GLU A 81 -6.00 8.14 6.56
CA GLU A 81 -6.18 7.76 7.96
C GLU A 81 -4.84 7.50 8.67
N VAL A 82 -3.81 7.17 7.90
CA VAL A 82 -2.47 6.88 8.38
C VAL A 82 -1.40 7.49 7.48
N VAL A 83 -0.19 7.66 8.02
CA VAL A 83 0.99 8.12 7.29
C VAL A 83 2.12 7.11 7.44
N GLN A 84 2.86 6.89 6.35
CA GLN A 84 4.18 6.25 6.40
C GLN A 84 5.25 7.34 6.39
N ALA A 85 6.14 7.33 7.39
CA ALA A 85 7.23 8.29 7.49
C ALA A 85 8.58 7.64 7.09
N PRO A 86 9.55 8.40 6.56
CA PRO A 86 10.88 7.86 6.29
C PRO A 86 11.63 7.57 7.60
N THR A 87 12.75 6.85 7.52
CA THR A 87 13.72 6.82 8.63
C THR A 87 14.15 8.25 9.00
N THR A 88 14.08 8.59 10.28
CA THR A 88 14.44 9.92 10.80
C THR A 88 15.48 9.77 11.91
N PRO A 89 16.79 9.84 11.58
CA PRO A 89 17.87 9.69 12.56
C PRO A 89 17.98 10.83 13.57
N ASP A 90 17.56 12.04 13.20
CA ASP A 90 17.54 13.18 14.11
C ASP A 90 16.37 13.04 15.10
N GLU A 91 16.68 12.89 16.39
CA GLU A 91 15.67 12.66 17.42
C GLU A 91 14.72 13.86 17.59
N HIS A 92 15.20 15.08 17.38
CA HIS A 92 14.37 16.27 17.48
C HIS A 92 13.35 16.30 16.33
N GLU A 93 13.80 16.03 15.11
CA GLU A 93 12.93 15.91 13.94
C GLU A 93 11.90 14.78 14.12
N ALA A 94 12.32 13.60 14.60
CA ALA A 94 11.42 12.48 14.83
C ALA A 94 10.32 12.80 15.86
N GLU A 95 10.66 13.57 16.90
CA GLU A 95 9.73 14.05 17.90
C GLU A 95 8.78 15.14 17.34
N GLU A 96 9.27 16.04 16.49
CA GLU A 96 8.42 17.03 15.81
C GLU A 96 7.41 16.36 14.86
N ILE A 97 7.84 15.32 14.12
CA ILE A 97 6.95 14.49 13.30
C ILE A 97 5.86 13.83 14.16
N ARG A 98 6.24 13.30 15.34
CA ARG A 98 5.29 12.70 16.29
C ARG A 98 4.25 13.72 16.77
N LYS A 99 4.70 14.88 17.26
CA LYS A 99 3.79 15.94 17.75
C LYS A 99 2.84 16.43 16.65
N ALA A 100 3.33 16.54 15.42
CA ALA A 100 2.50 16.92 14.28
C ALA A 100 1.41 15.88 14.00
N ALA A 101 1.76 14.59 14.03
CA ALA A 101 0.83 13.49 13.87
C ALA A 101 -0.24 13.48 14.98
N ASP A 102 0.18 13.61 16.24
CA ASP A 102 -0.71 13.68 17.41
C ASP A 102 -1.66 14.88 17.34
N GLY A 103 -1.12 16.07 17.05
CA GLY A 103 -1.90 17.31 16.91
C GLY A 103 -2.89 17.27 15.75
N ALA A 104 -2.62 16.48 14.72
CA ALA A 104 -3.53 16.24 13.61
C ALA A 104 -4.45 15.02 13.82
N SER A 105 -4.25 14.22 14.87
CA SER A 105 -4.96 12.94 15.08
C SER A 105 -4.83 11.99 13.88
N VAL A 106 -3.64 11.93 13.27
CA VAL A 106 -3.30 10.99 12.19
C VAL A 106 -2.18 10.09 12.70
N ARG A 107 -2.37 8.77 12.62
CA ARG A 107 -1.36 7.82 13.08
C ARG A 107 -0.25 7.66 12.05
N ILE A 108 1.00 7.62 12.51
CA ILE A 108 2.10 7.10 11.70
C ILE A 108 2.14 5.59 11.91
N ASP A 109 1.70 4.81 10.93
CA ASP A 109 1.50 3.37 11.11
C ASP A 109 2.73 2.54 10.71
N SER A 110 3.72 3.17 10.08
CA SER A 110 4.87 2.49 9.53
C SER A 110 6.04 3.42 9.19
N VAL A 111 7.22 2.82 9.05
CA VAL A 111 8.46 3.50 8.66
C VAL A 111 9.00 2.93 7.35
N MET A 112 9.34 3.82 6.41
CA MET A 112 10.00 3.46 5.16
C MET A 112 11.52 3.58 5.31
N ASN A 113 12.20 2.46 5.51
CA ASN A 113 13.67 2.45 5.44
C ASN A 113 14.11 2.55 3.98
N MET A 114 15.09 3.40 3.66
CA MET A 114 15.55 3.60 2.28
C MET A 114 17.06 3.35 2.09
N ASP A 115 17.83 3.31 3.18
CA ASP A 115 19.29 3.17 3.16
C ASP A 115 19.78 1.89 2.50
N HIS A 116 18.94 0.85 2.46
CA HIS A 116 19.26 -0.47 1.91
C HIS A 116 19.68 -0.46 0.43
N TRP A 117 19.33 0.57 -0.35
CA TRP A 117 19.77 0.70 -1.73
C TRP A 117 21.24 1.10 -1.84
N GLN A 118 21.66 2.05 -1.00
CA GLN A 118 23.05 2.49 -0.93
C GLN A 118 23.90 1.51 -0.10
N TYR A 119 23.28 0.87 0.89
CA TYR A 119 23.91 -0.01 1.85
C TYR A 119 23.17 -1.36 1.91
N PRO A 120 23.30 -2.23 0.90
CA PRO A 120 22.57 -3.49 0.87
C PRO A 120 23.12 -4.50 1.89
N LEU A 121 22.22 -5.19 2.59
CA LEU A 121 22.58 -6.28 3.52
C LEU A 121 23.22 -7.49 2.83
N SER A 122 23.13 -7.57 1.49
CA SER A 122 23.80 -8.58 0.68
C SER A 122 25.27 -8.27 0.36
N SER A 123 25.76 -7.08 0.73
CA SER A 123 27.14 -6.68 0.51
C SER A 123 28.13 -7.65 1.16
N SER A 124 29.27 -7.89 0.51
CA SER A 124 30.41 -8.58 1.13
C SER A 124 31.22 -7.68 2.05
N ASP A 125 31.01 -6.37 2.00
CA ASP A 125 31.71 -5.39 2.85
C ASP A 125 30.96 -5.22 4.20
N PRO A 126 31.56 -5.62 5.33
CA PRO A 126 30.93 -5.48 6.64
C PRO A 126 30.59 -4.04 7.02
N ALA A 127 31.32 -3.04 6.55
CA ALA A 127 31.04 -1.64 6.86
C ALA A 127 29.77 -1.15 6.16
N VAL A 128 29.52 -1.64 4.93
CA VAL A 128 28.27 -1.39 4.19
C VAL A 128 27.10 -2.04 4.93
N VAL A 129 27.25 -3.29 5.35
CA VAL A 129 26.22 -4.01 6.10
C VAL A 129 25.90 -3.31 7.42
N GLU A 130 26.91 -2.88 8.18
CA GLU A 130 26.66 -2.22 9.47
C GLU A 130 25.92 -0.88 9.31
N LYS A 131 26.19 -0.10 8.26
CA LYS A 131 25.41 1.11 7.95
C LYS A 131 23.93 0.80 7.72
N SER A 132 23.64 -0.26 6.97
CA SER A 132 22.27 -0.74 6.74
C SER A 132 21.57 -1.16 8.04
N LEU A 133 22.28 -1.94 8.88
CA LEU A 133 21.77 -2.38 10.18
C LEU A 133 21.53 -1.20 11.12
N ALA A 134 22.40 -0.18 11.12
CA ALA A 134 22.19 1.04 11.89
C ALA A 134 20.92 1.77 11.43
N GLY A 135 20.72 1.96 10.13
CA GLY A 135 19.48 2.53 9.58
C GLY A 135 18.23 1.74 9.96
N MET A 136 18.31 0.41 9.96
CA MET A 136 17.21 -0.45 10.43
C MET A 136 16.95 -0.31 11.93
N ARG A 137 17.99 -0.22 12.78
CA ARG A 137 17.83 0.02 14.22
C ARG A 137 17.15 1.37 14.46
N THR A 138 17.58 2.43 13.77
CA THR A 138 16.94 3.74 13.83
C THR A 138 15.47 3.65 13.40
N SER A 139 15.17 2.97 12.30
CA SER A 139 13.80 2.81 11.79
C SER A 139 12.90 2.09 12.80
N LEU A 140 13.40 1.05 13.46
CA LEU A 140 12.69 0.34 14.52
C LEU A 140 12.43 1.23 15.75
N GLN A 141 13.39 2.10 16.11
CA GLN A 141 13.19 3.06 17.20
C GLN A 141 12.23 4.19 16.82
N ASN A 142 12.28 4.70 15.58
CA ASN A 142 11.27 5.64 15.07
C ASN A 142 9.88 5.01 15.11
N ALA A 143 9.74 3.77 14.64
CA ALA A 143 8.49 3.03 14.69
C ALA A 143 7.99 2.87 16.13
N LYS A 144 8.88 2.63 17.10
CA LYS A 144 8.53 2.58 18.52
C LYS A 144 8.04 3.93 19.03
N LEU A 145 8.76 5.02 18.72
CA LEU A 145 8.43 6.39 19.13
C LEU A 145 7.06 6.82 18.61
N TRP A 146 6.75 6.48 17.36
CA TRP A 146 5.51 6.84 16.68
C TRP A 146 4.35 5.87 16.94
N GLY A 147 4.60 4.76 17.64
CA GLY A 147 3.59 3.73 17.86
C GLY A 147 3.16 3.04 16.56
N SER A 148 4.08 2.89 15.61
CA SER A 148 3.87 2.22 14.32
C SER A 148 3.86 0.69 14.46
N ASP A 149 3.35 0.01 13.43
CA ASP A 149 3.22 -1.46 13.41
C ASP A 149 4.39 -2.14 12.67
N ALA A 150 4.98 -1.47 11.68
CA ALA A 150 5.93 -2.10 10.76
C ALA A 150 7.03 -1.15 10.24
N VAL A 151 8.17 -1.74 9.90
CA VAL A 151 9.28 -1.11 9.15
C VAL A 151 9.44 -1.86 7.84
N LEU A 152 9.41 -1.13 6.72
CA LEU A 152 9.72 -1.68 5.40
C LEU A 152 11.21 -1.99 5.28
N LEU A 153 11.56 -3.13 4.68
CA LEU A 153 12.93 -3.47 4.33
C LEU A 153 13.00 -4.13 2.95
N VAL A 154 13.80 -3.57 2.04
CA VAL A 154 14.30 -4.34 0.89
C VAL A 154 15.51 -5.15 1.34
N PRO A 155 15.46 -6.49 1.28
CA PRO A 155 16.37 -7.33 2.04
C PRO A 155 17.77 -7.44 1.44
N ALA A 156 17.90 -7.28 0.12
CA ALA A 156 19.14 -7.55 -0.60
C ALA A 156 19.16 -6.82 -1.93
N VAL A 157 20.33 -6.74 -2.56
CA VAL A 157 20.48 -6.37 -3.97
C VAL A 157 21.31 -7.44 -4.68
N VAL A 158 20.88 -7.87 -5.87
CA VAL A 158 21.62 -8.78 -6.75
C VAL A 158 22.29 -7.97 -7.86
N ASN A 159 23.59 -8.15 -8.03
CA ASN A 159 24.43 -7.41 -8.99
C ASN A 159 25.59 -8.31 -9.49
N PRO A 160 26.43 -7.87 -10.45
CA PRO A 160 27.51 -8.72 -10.98
C PRO A 160 28.50 -9.25 -9.92
N GLN A 161 28.61 -8.59 -8.76
CA GLN A 161 29.48 -8.98 -7.66
C GLN A 161 28.75 -9.81 -6.58
N THR A 162 27.42 -9.80 -6.58
CA THR A 162 26.58 -10.43 -5.55
C THR A 162 25.57 -11.35 -6.22
N SER A 163 25.85 -12.66 -6.16
CA SER A 163 24.96 -13.68 -6.73
C SER A 163 23.62 -13.73 -6.00
N TYR A 164 22.60 -14.33 -6.63
CA TYR A 164 21.29 -14.54 -5.99
C TYR A 164 21.41 -15.36 -4.69
N ARG A 165 22.26 -16.39 -4.68
CA ARG A 165 22.54 -17.22 -3.49
C ARG A 165 23.22 -16.41 -2.38
N ASP A 166 24.17 -15.56 -2.73
CA ASP A 166 24.82 -14.67 -1.77
C ASP A 166 23.82 -13.65 -1.21
N ALA A 167 22.99 -13.06 -2.07
CA ALA A 167 21.92 -12.16 -1.67
C ALA A 167 20.99 -12.82 -0.66
N TRP A 168 20.53 -14.05 -0.93
CA TRP A 168 19.69 -14.83 -0.04
C TRP A 168 20.35 -15.10 1.32
N SER A 169 21.54 -15.72 1.30
CA SER A 169 22.20 -16.19 2.52
C SER A 169 22.73 -15.05 3.40
N ARG A 170 23.32 -14.00 2.79
CA ARG A 170 23.88 -12.86 3.52
C ARG A 170 22.77 -12.02 4.12
N SER A 171 21.74 -11.64 3.34
CA SER A 171 20.63 -10.84 3.87
C SER A 171 19.93 -11.52 5.04
N GLN A 172 19.64 -12.83 4.95
CA GLN A 172 19.03 -13.55 6.07
C GLN A 172 19.89 -13.53 7.32
N LYS A 173 21.20 -13.79 7.18
CA LYS A 173 22.13 -13.75 8.30
C LYS A 173 22.08 -12.41 9.02
N GLU A 174 22.02 -11.31 8.28
CA GLU A 174 22.04 -9.96 8.83
C GLU A 174 20.68 -9.56 9.42
N ILE A 175 19.56 -9.87 8.74
CA ILE A 175 18.20 -9.63 9.26
C ILE A 175 17.96 -10.40 10.56
N ARG A 176 18.49 -11.62 10.70
CA ARG A 176 18.38 -12.39 11.95
C ARG A 176 18.95 -11.67 13.16
N LYS A 177 19.91 -10.76 12.99
CA LYS A 177 20.47 -9.93 14.07
C LYS A 177 19.49 -8.89 14.61
N LEU A 178 18.42 -8.59 13.86
CA LEU A 178 17.39 -7.61 14.21
C LEU A 178 16.17 -8.24 14.87
N LEU A 179 15.99 -9.58 14.79
CA LEU A 179 14.79 -10.28 15.26
C LEU A 179 14.48 -10.01 16.73
N ARG A 180 15.50 -10.07 17.59
CA ARG A 180 15.33 -9.80 19.03
C ARG A 180 14.83 -8.38 19.28
N LEU A 181 15.36 -7.39 18.56
CA LEU A 181 14.95 -6.00 18.70
C LEU A 181 13.51 -5.80 18.19
N ALA A 182 13.18 -6.38 17.03
CA ALA A 182 11.84 -6.36 16.47
C ALA A 182 10.81 -6.96 17.45
N GLU A 183 11.16 -8.08 18.11
CA GLU A 183 10.35 -8.72 19.14
C GLU A 183 10.17 -7.87 20.40
N GLU A 184 11.26 -7.34 20.95
CA GLU A 184 11.24 -6.49 22.15
C GLU A 184 10.39 -5.24 21.93
N LEU A 185 10.47 -4.64 20.73
CA LEU A 185 9.70 -3.45 20.37
C LEU A 185 8.28 -3.76 19.91
N LYS A 186 8.00 -5.02 19.56
CA LYS A 186 6.77 -5.52 18.94
C LYS A 186 6.47 -4.89 17.59
N ILE A 187 7.48 -4.82 16.72
CA ILE A 187 7.42 -4.17 15.42
C ILE A 187 7.80 -5.17 14.33
N VAL A 188 6.98 -5.26 13.29
CA VAL A 188 7.23 -6.14 12.15
C VAL A 188 8.30 -5.53 11.24
N ILE A 189 9.30 -6.31 10.85
CA ILE A 189 10.15 -6.01 9.70
C ILE A 189 9.48 -6.65 8.48
N ALA A 190 8.95 -5.84 7.59
CA ALA A 190 8.19 -6.30 6.45
C ALA A 190 9.05 -6.20 5.17
N ILE A 191 9.30 -7.34 4.55
CA ILE A 191 10.16 -7.52 3.39
C ILE A 191 9.43 -7.04 2.15
N GLU A 192 10.02 -6.15 1.37
CA GLU A 192 9.45 -5.67 0.10
C GLU A 192 10.18 -6.27 -1.11
N GLU A 193 9.42 -6.72 -2.10
CA GLU A 193 9.91 -7.05 -3.44
C GLU A 193 10.05 -5.79 -4.31
N VAL A 194 11.20 -5.64 -4.99
CA VAL A 194 11.52 -4.47 -5.82
C VAL A 194 12.35 -4.88 -7.04
N TRP A 195 12.67 -3.93 -7.92
CA TRP A 195 13.39 -4.17 -9.17
C TRP A 195 14.91 -4.29 -8.99
N ASN A 196 15.35 -5.24 -8.16
CA ASN A 196 16.76 -5.47 -7.83
C ASN A 196 17.24 -6.90 -8.12
N LYS A 197 16.47 -7.66 -8.93
CA LYS A 197 16.74 -9.05 -9.33
C LYS A 197 16.71 -10.06 -8.17
N PHE A 198 16.00 -9.76 -7.08
CA PHE A 198 15.85 -10.64 -5.91
C PHE A 198 14.38 -10.80 -5.52
N LEU A 199 13.97 -12.00 -5.09
CA LEU A 199 12.56 -12.37 -4.79
C LEU A 199 11.63 -12.04 -5.96
N LEU A 200 11.82 -12.73 -7.09
CA LEU A 200 11.15 -12.41 -8.36
C LEU A 200 9.79 -13.11 -8.54
N SER A 201 9.41 -13.96 -7.59
CA SER A 201 8.15 -14.71 -7.60
C SER A 201 7.54 -14.79 -6.19
N PRO A 202 6.22 -14.96 -6.10
CA PRO A 202 5.58 -15.02 -4.79
C PRO A 202 5.96 -16.28 -4.00
N LEU A 203 6.34 -17.36 -4.69
CA LEU A 203 6.86 -18.57 -4.06
C LEU A 203 8.23 -18.34 -3.40
N GLU A 204 9.12 -17.59 -4.07
CA GLU A 204 10.42 -17.23 -3.49
C GLU A 204 10.26 -16.34 -2.27
N MET A 205 9.43 -15.30 -2.35
CA MET A 205 9.19 -14.41 -1.21
C MET A 205 8.55 -15.14 -0.02
N SER A 206 7.56 -16.00 -0.30
CA SER A 206 6.92 -16.84 0.73
C SER A 206 7.92 -17.77 1.42
N ALA A 207 8.79 -18.44 0.64
CA ALA A 207 9.84 -19.28 1.18
C ALA A 207 10.86 -18.48 2.02
N TYR A 208 11.33 -17.33 1.49
CA TYR A 208 12.29 -16.46 2.16
C TYR A 208 11.79 -15.99 3.53
N ILE A 209 10.54 -15.53 3.62
CA ILE A 209 9.92 -15.10 4.88
C ILE A 209 9.79 -16.29 5.85
N LYS A 210 9.31 -17.44 5.35
CA LYS A 210 9.10 -18.64 6.17
C LYS A 210 10.39 -19.16 6.81
N GLU A 211 11.53 -19.05 6.12
CA GLU A 211 12.82 -19.50 6.61
C GLU A 211 13.27 -18.77 7.89
N PHE A 212 12.81 -17.54 8.15
CA PHE A 212 13.12 -16.84 9.40
C PHE A 212 12.48 -17.48 10.62
N GLN A 213 11.36 -18.20 10.45
CA GLN A 213 10.60 -18.83 11.52
C GLN A 213 10.24 -17.85 12.65
N SER A 214 9.90 -16.61 12.29
CA SER A 214 9.58 -15.54 13.24
C SER A 214 8.34 -14.76 12.78
N PRO A 215 7.38 -14.46 13.68
CA PRO A 215 6.21 -13.65 13.33
C PRO A 215 6.56 -12.18 13.07
N TRP A 216 7.79 -11.76 13.41
CA TRP A 216 8.29 -10.40 13.23
C TRP A 216 8.87 -10.16 11.84
N ILE A 217 8.93 -11.19 10.98
CA ILE A 217 9.25 -11.05 9.56
C ILE A 217 8.00 -11.36 8.75
N GLN A 218 7.54 -10.39 7.96
CA GLN A 218 6.33 -10.51 7.15
C GLN A 218 6.58 -9.89 5.77
N ALA A 219 5.57 -9.87 4.89
CA ALA A 219 5.63 -9.24 3.58
C ALA A 219 5.11 -7.81 3.64
N TRP A 220 5.83 -6.92 2.97
CA TRP A 220 5.35 -5.62 2.51
C TRP A 220 5.10 -5.75 1.01
N PHE A 221 3.84 -5.96 0.61
CA PHE A 221 3.53 -6.25 -0.78
C PHE A 221 3.30 -4.97 -1.58
N ASP A 222 4.06 -4.74 -2.63
CA ASP A 222 3.86 -3.65 -3.57
C ASP A 222 3.22 -4.17 -4.86
N VAL A 223 1.94 -3.81 -5.04
CA VAL A 223 1.11 -4.24 -6.17
C VAL A 223 1.73 -3.86 -7.51
N GLY A 224 2.34 -2.68 -7.59
CA GLY A 224 2.91 -2.19 -8.83
C GLY A 224 4.23 -2.85 -9.17
N ASN A 225 5.10 -3.13 -8.19
CA ASN A 225 6.41 -3.72 -8.46
C ASN A 225 6.32 -5.04 -9.25
N VAL A 226 5.29 -5.84 -8.97
CA VAL A 226 5.18 -7.19 -9.51
C VAL A 226 4.64 -7.28 -10.93
N LEU A 227 4.00 -6.25 -11.49
CA LEU A 227 3.46 -6.32 -12.87
C LEU A 227 4.56 -6.51 -13.94
N LEU A 228 5.82 -6.25 -13.60
CA LEU A 228 6.96 -6.51 -14.48
C LEU A 228 7.30 -8.02 -14.54
N TYR A 229 6.94 -8.78 -13.51
CA TYR A 229 7.39 -10.17 -13.32
C TYR A 229 6.24 -11.17 -13.13
N GLY A 230 5.01 -10.69 -12.91
CA GLY A 230 3.86 -11.54 -12.60
C GLY A 230 2.56 -10.75 -12.42
N TYR A 231 1.64 -11.34 -11.66
CA TYR A 231 0.27 -10.86 -11.49
C TYR A 231 -0.04 -10.59 -10.01
N PRO A 232 -0.47 -9.37 -9.62
CA PRO A 232 -0.67 -9.03 -8.21
C PRO A 232 -1.61 -9.96 -7.45
N GLN A 233 -2.70 -10.39 -8.08
CA GLN A 233 -3.68 -11.31 -7.49
C GLN A 233 -3.07 -12.67 -7.12
N ASP A 234 -2.06 -13.15 -7.86
CA ASP A 234 -1.35 -14.39 -7.55
C ASP A 234 -0.41 -14.22 -6.35
N TRP A 235 0.27 -13.07 -6.27
CA TRP A 235 1.09 -12.71 -5.11
C TRP A 235 0.26 -12.57 -3.84
N ILE A 236 -0.88 -11.86 -3.91
CA ILE A 236 -1.80 -11.70 -2.78
C ILE A 236 -2.27 -13.06 -2.26
N ARG A 237 -2.70 -13.97 -3.16
CA ARG A 237 -3.19 -15.30 -2.76
C ARG A 237 -2.09 -16.19 -2.18
N THR A 238 -0.87 -16.09 -2.72
CA THR A 238 0.26 -16.92 -2.30
C THR A 238 0.86 -16.45 -0.97
N LEU A 239 1.02 -15.14 -0.76
CA LEU A 239 1.52 -14.57 0.50
C LEU A 239 0.44 -14.65 1.58
N GLY A 240 -0.81 -14.34 1.23
CA GLY A 240 -1.97 -14.46 2.10
C GLY A 240 -1.77 -13.73 3.43
N LYS A 241 -1.80 -14.49 4.54
CA LYS A 241 -1.69 -13.93 5.90
C LYS A 241 -0.30 -13.39 6.25
N SER A 242 0.71 -13.59 5.42
CA SER A 242 2.03 -12.98 5.64
C SER A 242 2.08 -11.52 5.22
N ILE A 243 1.08 -10.98 4.53
CA ILE A 243 1.04 -9.58 4.13
C ILE A 243 0.71 -8.71 5.35
N ALA A 244 1.67 -7.89 5.78
CA ALA A 244 1.52 -6.93 6.87
C ALA A 244 1.00 -5.58 6.37
N LYS A 245 1.50 -5.13 5.22
CA LYS A 245 1.23 -3.83 4.60
C LYS A 245 1.22 -3.99 3.08
N VAL A 246 0.52 -3.09 2.41
CA VAL A 246 0.44 -3.05 0.96
C VAL A 246 0.78 -1.65 0.46
N HIS A 247 1.68 -1.55 -0.50
CA HIS A 247 1.89 -0.34 -1.29
C HIS A 247 1.06 -0.41 -2.56
N LEU A 248 0.40 0.71 -2.85
CA LEU A 248 -0.41 0.90 -4.04
C LEU A 248 0.29 1.90 -4.95
N LYS A 249 0.68 1.42 -6.13
CA LYS A 249 1.16 2.24 -7.23
C LYS A 249 0.73 1.60 -8.53
N ASP A 250 0.66 2.42 -9.56
CA ASP A 250 0.26 1.97 -10.88
C ASP A 250 1.31 2.39 -11.90
N PHE A 251 1.50 1.53 -12.88
CA PHE A 251 2.45 1.78 -13.93
C PHE A 251 1.94 1.17 -15.22
N LYS A 252 2.28 1.82 -16.32
CA LYS A 252 1.92 1.40 -17.66
C LYS A 252 3.11 0.76 -18.36
N ARG A 253 2.97 -0.49 -18.80
CA ARG A 253 3.98 -1.15 -19.64
C ARG A 253 3.93 -0.54 -21.04
N ARG A 254 5.10 -0.25 -21.59
CA ARG A 254 5.29 0.24 -22.94
C ARG A 254 6.18 -0.77 -23.66
N GLU A 255 6.13 -0.78 -25.00
CA GLU A 255 6.98 -1.67 -25.81
C GLU A 255 8.48 -1.48 -25.50
N ASN A 256 8.90 -0.24 -25.23
CA ASN A 256 10.29 0.12 -24.94
C ASN A 256 10.51 0.66 -23.53
N GLY A 257 9.66 0.29 -22.56
CA GLY A 257 9.86 0.73 -21.17
C GLY A 257 8.60 0.68 -20.31
N TYR A 258 8.55 1.57 -19.33
CA TYR A 258 7.43 1.72 -18.43
C TYR A 258 7.23 3.20 -18.09
N GLU A 259 6.03 3.55 -17.64
CA GLU A 259 5.66 4.88 -17.21
C GLU A 259 4.90 4.81 -15.89
N TRP A 260 5.32 5.60 -14.91
CA TRP A 260 4.57 5.77 -13.67
C TRP A 260 3.36 6.66 -13.91
N VAL A 261 2.19 6.21 -13.50
CA VAL A 261 0.91 6.88 -13.72
C VAL A 261 0.09 6.87 -12.43
N ASN A 262 -1.02 7.61 -12.41
CA ASN A 262 -1.91 7.55 -11.25
C ASN A 262 -2.59 6.18 -11.15
N LEU A 263 -3.06 5.85 -9.96
CA LEU A 263 -3.87 4.66 -9.72
C LEU A 263 -5.09 4.64 -10.65
N GLY A 264 -5.25 3.56 -11.40
CA GLY A 264 -6.34 3.36 -12.36
C GLY A 264 -6.03 3.81 -13.79
N ASP A 265 -4.91 4.52 -14.02
CA ASP A 265 -4.47 4.93 -15.35
C ASP A 265 -3.45 3.95 -15.98
N GLY A 266 -2.96 2.98 -15.19
CA GLY A 266 -1.93 2.03 -15.61
C GLY A 266 -2.46 0.63 -15.90
N ASP A 267 -1.59 -0.36 -15.73
CA ASP A 267 -1.85 -1.75 -16.10
C ASP A 267 -2.18 -2.65 -14.90
N VAL A 268 -2.28 -2.11 -13.67
CA VAL A 268 -2.75 -2.89 -12.52
C VAL A 268 -4.21 -3.25 -12.73
N ASP A 269 -4.53 -4.55 -12.67
CA ASP A 269 -5.90 -5.04 -12.66
C ASP A 269 -6.50 -4.89 -11.25
N TRP A 270 -7.07 -3.71 -10.97
CA TRP A 270 -7.60 -3.35 -9.65
C TRP A 270 -8.84 -4.16 -9.23
N GLU A 271 -9.55 -4.78 -10.18
CA GLU A 271 -10.76 -5.58 -9.88
C GLU A 271 -10.45 -7.02 -9.44
N ALA A 272 -9.27 -7.55 -9.77
CA ALA A 272 -8.88 -8.96 -9.61
C ALA A 272 -8.36 -9.38 -8.22
#